data_AF-A0A2V7BQ02-F1
#
_entry.id   AF-A0A2V7BQ02-F1
#
_cell.length_a   1.000
_cell.length_b   1.000
_cell.length_c   1.000
_cell.angle_alpha   90.00
_cell.angle_beta   90.00
_cell.angle_gamma   90.00
#
_symmetry.space_group_name_H-M   'P 1'
#
loop_
_entity.id
_entity.type
_entity.pdbx_description
1 polymer ?
#
loop_
_entity_poly.entity_id
_entity_poly.type
_entity_poly.pdbx_seq_one_letter_code
_entity_poly.pdbx_strand_id
1 'polypeptide(L)'
;MSATPTQNVSRRDFLKVSGGLVIGFTLAPRLALSQDRLPGSLEANRMLDAWLRIEPNGTVTIFTGKIELGQGIGTALSQIAADELDVNLQRIDMVHADTARTPNEGQTAGSLSVEQSGTALRFACAEGRDMLVSAAAA
;
A
#
# COMPACT_ATOMS: atom_id res chain seq x y z
N MET A 1 3.93 -30.26 -31.91
CA MET A 1 4.26 -28.97 -31.27
C MET A 1 4.46 -29.26 -29.78
N SER A 2 5.70 -29.53 -29.35
CA SER A 2 5.99 -29.86 -27.95
C SER A 2 6.38 -28.59 -27.19
N ALA A 3 5.73 -28.37 -26.05
CA ALA A 3 5.97 -27.22 -25.19
C ALA A 3 7.37 -27.27 -24.55
N THR A 4 8.08 -26.14 -24.60
CA THR A 4 9.37 -25.96 -23.92
C THR A 4 9.15 -25.88 -22.41
N PRO A 5 9.83 -26.71 -21.58
CA PRO A 5 9.68 -26.65 -20.14
C PRO A 5 10.35 -25.39 -19.57
N THR A 6 9.59 -24.57 -18.85
CA THR A 6 10.12 -23.43 -18.09
C THR A 6 10.79 -23.97 -16.83
N GLN A 7 12.12 -24.16 -16.87
CA GLN A 7 12.88 -24.62 -15.71
C GLN A 7 12.97 -23.48 -14.68
N ASN A 8 12.38 -23.70 -13.51
CA ASN A 8 12.35 -22.73 -12.42
C ASN A 8 13.65 -22.83 -11.60
N VAL A 9 14.70 -22.14 -12.05
CA VAL A 9 16.00 -22.15 -11.36
C VAL A 9 15.91 -21.30 -10.09
N SER A 10 16.04 -21.95 -8.93
CA SER A 10 16.08 -21.27 -7.63
C SER A 10 17.33 -20.39 -7.52
N ARG A 11 17.15 -19.17 -6.95
CA ARG A 11 18.24 -18.21 -6.69
C ARG A 11 19.37 -18.83 -5.87
N ARG A 12 19.04 -19.76 -4.97
CA ARG A 12 20.00 -20.49 -4.12
C ARG A 12 20.87 -21.45 -4.93
N ASP A 13 20.32 -22.08 -5.95
CA ASP A 13 21.05 -23.05 -6.77
C ASP A 13 21.92 -22.34 -7.81
N PHE A 14 21.49 -21.17 -8.31
CA PHE A 14 22.31 -20.30 -9.14
C PHE A 14 23.61 -19.85 -8.42
N LEU A 15 23.49 -19.39 -7.16
CA LEU A 15 24.65 -18.92 -6.39
C LEU A 15 25.65 -20.03 -6.04
N LYS A 16 25.18 -21.28 -5.91
CA LYS A 16 26.06 -22.44 -5.66
C LYS A 16 26.88 -22.80 -6.89
N VAL A 17 26.32 -22.61 -8.09
CA VAL A 17 26.95 -23.03 -9.36
C VAL A 17 27.84 -21.93 -9.94
N SER A 18 27.47 -20.66 -9.82
CA SER A 18 28.19 -19.56 -10.48
C SER A 18 29.47 -19.12 -9.75
N GLY A 19 29.63 -19.44 -8.45
CA GLY A 19 30.84 -19.14 -7.68
C GLY A 19 31.19 -17.65 -7.52
N GLY A 20 30.33 -16.75 -7.98
CA GLY A 20 30.55 -15.31 -7.96
C GLY A 20 29.26 -14.51 -8.14
N LEU A 21 29.23 -13.32 -7.51
CA LEU A 21 28.15 -12.34 -7.60
C LEU A 21 28.54 -11.26 -8.62
N VAL A 22 27.79 -11.16 -9.72
CA VAL A 22 27.93 -10.06 -10.68
C VAL A 22 26.80 -9.06 -10.44
N ILE A 23 27.15 -7.81 -10.11
CA ILE A 23 26.19 -6.70 -9.99
C ILE A 23 26.34 -5.82 -11.22
N GLY A 24 25.33 -5.80 -12.09
CA GLY A 24 25.25 -4.90 -13.23
C GLY A 24 24.37 -3.69 -12.91
N PHE A 25 24.84 -2.50 -13.26
CA PHE A 25 24.02 -1.29 -13.29
C PHE A 25 23.94 -0.77 -14.72
N THR A 26 22.81 -0.16 -15.06
CA THR A 26 22.60 0.48 -16.36
C THR A 26 22.53 1.99 -16.16
N LEU A 27 23.30 2.74 -16.96
CA LEU A 27 23.26 4.21 -16.99
C LEU A 27 22.08 4.74 -17.80
N ALA A 28 21.48 3.90 -18.64
CA ALA A 28 20.19 4.18 -19.24
C ALA A 28 19.11 3.63 -18.30
N PRO A 29 18.15 4.44 -17.82
CA PRO A 29 16.99 3.88 -17.14
C PRO A 29 16.37 2.85 -18.08
N ARG A 30 15.94 1.70 -17.55
CA ARG A 30 14.89 0.95 -18.24
C ARG A 30 13.82 2.00 -18.56
N LEU A 31 13.39 2.09 -19.82
CA LEU A 31 12.11 2.73 -20.13
C LEU A 31 11.08 1.93 -19.33
N ALA A 32 10.82 2.38 -18.10
CA ALA A 32 9.69 1.94 -17.32
C ALA A 32 8.50 2.48 -18.11
N LEU A 33 7.94 1.63 -18.96
CA LEU A 33 6.59 1.80 -19.46
C LEU A 33 5.73 2.07 -18.22
N SER A 34 5.03 3.21 -18.25
CA SER A 34 4.40 3.92 -17.12
C SER A 34 4.40 3.19 -15.79
N GLN A 35 5.05 3.78 -14.77
CA GLN A 35 4.51 3.57 -13.43
C GLN A 35 3.14 4.22 -13.44
N ASP A 36 2.09 3.41 -13.35
CA ASP A 36 0.73 3.95 -13.25
C ASP A 36 0.69 4.91 -12.08
N ARG A 37 0.18 6.11 -12.35
CA ARG A 37 0.08 7.18 -11.38
C ARG A 37 -0.90 6.71 -10.31
N LEU A 38 -0.43 6.60 -9.07
CA LEU A 38 -1.29 6.26 -7.95
C LEU A 38 -2.13 7.48 -7.57
N PRO A 39 -3.34 7.29 -7.02
CA PRO A 39 -4.22 8.39 -6.74
C PRO A 39 -3.84 9.14 -5.46
N GLY A 40 -4.15 10.44 -5.46
CA GLY A 40 -4.09 11.28 -4.27
C GLY A 40 -2.74 11.23 -3.55
N SER A 41 -2.79 11.11 -2.24
CA SER A 41 -1.60 11.08 -1.38
C SER A 41 -0.74 9.80 -1.55
N LEU A 42 -1.28 8.74 -2.17
CA LEU A 42 -0.58 7.46 -2.34
C LEU A 42 0.59 7.58 -3.32
N GLU A 43 0.51 8.50 -4.28
CA GLU A 43 1.60 8.76 -5.25
C GLU A 43 2.91 9.13 -4.55
N ALA A 44 2.84 9.97 -3.52
CA ALA A 44 4.00 10.40 -2.76
C ALA A 44 4.37 9.44 -1.62
N ASN A 45 3.46 8.55 -1.20
CA ASN A 45 3.63 7.66 -0.05
C ASN A 45 3.25 6.22 -0.44
N ARG A 46 4.03 5.57 -1.30
CA ARG A 46 3.62 4.30 -1.96
C ARG A 46 3.77 3.04 -1.09
N MET A 47 4.22 3.17 0.15
CA MET A 47 4.43 2.03 1.06
C MET A 47 3.11 1.67 1.74
N LEU A 48 2.63 0.44 1.54
CA LEU A 48 1.32 -0.01 2.01
C LEU A 48 1.18 0.06 3.54
N ASP A 49 2.24 -0.31 4.26
CA ASP A 49 2.32 -0.29 5.72
C ASP A 49 2.32 1.13 6.32
N ALA A 50 2.52 2.16 5.50
CA ALA A 50 2.30 3.55 5.90
C ALA A 50 0.82 3.92 5.97
N TRP A 51 -0.09 3.14 5.38
CA TRP A 51 -1.53 3.46 5.27
C TRP A 51 -2.41 2.62 6.17
N LEU A 52 -2.10 1.34 6.32
CA LEU A 52 -2.88 0.44 7.14
C LEU A 52 -2.03 -0.66 7.78
N ARG A 53 -2.52 -1.16 8.91
CA ARG A 53 -2.03 -2.37 9.57
C ARG A 53 -3.21 -3.21 10.04
N ILE A 54 -3.21 -4.48 9.71
CA ILE A 54 -4.25 -5.43 10.10
C ILE A 54 -3.66 -6.36 11.17
N GLU A 55 -4.23 -6.34 12.36
CA GLU A 55 -3.81 -7.16 13.49
C GLU A 55 -4.41 -8.57 13.41
N PRO A 56 -3.79 -9.60 14.04
CA PRO A 56 -4.31 -10.97 14.00
C PRO A 56 -5.72 -11.14 14.59
N ASN A 57 -6.16 -10.23 15.45
CA ASN A 57 -7.51 -10.23 16.04
C ASN A 57 -8.57 -9.60 15.11
N GLY A 58 -8.17 -9.11 13.94
CA GLY A 58 -9.02 -8.44 12.95
C GLY A 58 -9.24 -6.94 13.18
N THR A 59 -8.55 -6.31 14.15
CA THR A 59 -8.50 -4.84 14.26
C THR A 59 -7.64 -4.28 13.13
N VAL A 60 -8.10 -3.19 12.51
CA VAL A 60 -7.39 -2.50 11.44
C VAL A 60 -7.02 -1.10 11.93
N THR A 61 -5.73 -0.83 12.02
CA THR A 61 -5.25 0.54 12.23
C THR A 61 -5.08 1.22 10.88
N ILE A 62 -5.69 2.39 10.71
CA ILE A 62 -5.59 3.24 9.52
C ILE A 62 -4.79 4.49 9.88
N PHE A 63 -3.85 4.86 9.02
CA PHE A 63 -2.95 5.98 9.22
C PHE A 63 -3.25 7.09 8.22
N THR A 64 -3.36 8.32 8.71
CA THR A 64 -3.48 9.51 7.86
C THR A 64 -2.59 10.63 8.37
N GLY A 65 -1.89 11.28 7.44
CA GLY A 65 -1.15 12.51 7.68
C GLY A 65 -2.06 13.74 7.74
N LYS A 66 -3.33 13.62 7.31
CA LYS A 66 -4.29 14.73 7.40
C LYS A 66 -4.71 14.98 8.84
N ILE A 67 -4.80 16.26 9.18
CA ILE A 67 -5.23 16.76 10.49
C ILE A 67 -6.75 16.91 10.53
N GLU A 68 -7.36 16.43 11.61
CA GLU A 68 -8.75 16.70 11.98
C GLU A 68 -8.85 18.05 12.71
N LEU A 69 -9.72 18.95 12.22
CA LEU A 69 -9.93 20.31 12.73
C LEU A 69 -11.43 20.58 13.02
N GLY A 70 -12.25 19.52 13.05
CA GLY A 70 -13.70 19.59 13.27
C GLY A 70 -14.53 19.30 12.00
N GLN A 71 -13.89 18.99 10.87
CA GLN A 71 -14.57 18.64 9.62
C GLN A 71 -15.08 17.19 9.56
N GLY A 72 -14.60 16.32 10.45
CA GLY A 72 -14.99 14.91 10.48
C GLY A 72 -14.28 14.05 9.42
N ILE A 73 -13.03 14.40 9.08
CA ILE A 73 -12.22 13.59 8.15
C ILE A 73 -11.94 12.20 8.72
N GLY A 74 -11.70 12.07 10.03
CA GLY A 74 -11.43 10.76 10.63
C GLY A 74 -12.57 9.79 10.39
N THR A 75 -13.81 10.23 10.64
CA THR A 75 -15.02 9.45 10.36
C THR A 75 -15.14 9.07 8.89
N ALA A 76 -14.91 10.04 7.98
CA ALA A 76 -15.00 9.78 6.54
C ALA A 76 -13.97 8.73 6.08
N LEU A 77 -12.72 8.84 6.53
CA LEU A 77 -11.66 7.90 6.18
C LEU A 77 -11.89 6.51 6.81
N SER A 78 -12.41 6.45 8.05
CA SER A 78 -12.79 5.17 8.67
C SER A 78 -13.87 4.44 7.88
N GLN A 79 -14.89 5.15 7.40
CA GLN A 79 -15.95 4.56 6.57
C GLN A 79 -15.39 4.06 5.24
N ILE A 80 -14.56 4.86 4.57
CA ILE A 80 -13.90 4.46 3.32
C ILE A 80 -13.07 3.18 3.52
N ALA A 81 -12.27 3.11 4.57
CA ALA A 81 -11.45 1.94 4.86
C ALA A 81 -12.30 0.70 5.23
N ALA A 82 -13.35 0.88 6.04
CA ALA A 82 -14.25 -0.20 6.43
C ALA A 82 -14.97 -0.81 5.22
N ASP A 83 -15.49 0.04 4.33
CA ASP A 83 -16.18 -0.37 3.10
C ASP A 83 -15.23 -1.14 2.17
N GLU A 84 -14.01 -0.62 1.96
CA GLU A 84 -13.04 -1.24 1.04
C GLU A 84 -12.49 -2.58 1.57
N LEU A 85 -12.30 -2.69 2.89
CA LEU A 85 -11.84 -3.92 3.54
C LEU A 85 -12.97 -4.92 3.81
N ASP A 86 -14.24 -4.53 3.62
CA ASP A 86 -15.42 -5.32 3.95
C ASP A 86 -15.45 -5.75 5.44
N VAL A 87 -15.18 -4.80 6.33
CA VAL A 87 -15.16 -5.01 7.79
C VAL A 87 -16.13 -4.09 8.52
N ASN A 88 -16.55 -4.50 9.71
CA ASN A 88 -17.36 -3.62 10.57
C ASN A 88 -16.56 -2.37 10.95
N LEU A 89 -17.18 -1.19 10.88
CA LEU A 89 -16.56 0.08 11.25
C LEU A 89 -15.90 0.08 12.64
N GLN A 90 -16.44 -0.67 13.60
CA GLN A 90 -15.89 -0.82 14.95
C GLN A 90 -14.53 -1.55 15.01
N ARG A 91 -14.09 -2.13 13.89
CA ARG A 91 -12.75 -2.71 13.74
C ARG A 91 -11.70 -1.68 13.33
N ILE A 92 -12.09 -0.47 12.93
CA ILE A 92 -11.18 0.55 12.44
C ILE A 92 -10.71 1.46 13.58
N ASP A 93 -9.39 1.47 13.81
CA ASP A 93 -8.71 2.43 14.68
C ASP A 93 -7.96 3.45 13.83
N MET A 94 -8.20 4.74 14.05
CA MET A 94 -7.52 5.81 13.31
C MET A 94 -6.30 6.35 14.06
N VAL A 95 -5.22 6.58 13.34
CA VAL A 95 -4.04 7.34 13.80
C VAL A 95 -3.89 8.58 12.92
N HIS A 96 -3.95 9.74 13.55
CA HIS A 96 -3.95 11.03 12.88
C HIS A 96 -2.65 11.79 13.12
N ALA A 97 -2.07 12.32 12.05
CA ALA A 97 -1.03 13.36 12.06
C ALA A 97 0.14 13.11 13.03
N ASP A 98 0.48 11.84 13.27
CA ASP A 98 1.67 11.44 14.02
C ASP A 98 2.81 11.29 13.01
N THR A 99 3.68 12.29 12.92
CA THR A 99 4.78 12.34 11.93
C THR A 99 5.77 11.17 12.03
N ALA A 100 5.77 10.41 13.14
CA ALA A 100 6.58 9.20 13.27
C ALA A 100 5.91 7.95 12.69
N ARG A 101 4.59 8.00 12.41
CA ARG A 101 3.77 6.82 12.09
C ARG A 101 2.89 6.98 10.86
N THR A 102 2.55 8.20 10.45
CA THR A 102 1.59 8.47 9.38
C THR A 102 2.29 8.96 8.11
N PRO A 103 1.66 8.79 6.93
CA PRO A 103 2.27 9.24 5.68
C PRO A 103 2.33 10.76 5.63
N ASN A 104 3.32 11.32 4.95
CA ASN A 104 3.38 12.76 4.75
C ASN A 104 2.39 13.16 3.65
N GLU A 105 1.19 13.53 4.06
CA GLU A 105 0.11 13.97 3.17
C GLU A 105 0.07 15.49 2.95
N GLY A 106 1.09 16.21 3.40
CA GLY A 106 1.13 17.67 3.36
C GLY A 106 0.04 18.31 4.23
N GLN A 107 -0.51 19.44 3.76
CA GLN A 107 -1.47 20.25 4.53
C GLN A 107 -2.92 19.72 4.44
N THR A 108 -3.70 19.97 5.49
CA THR A 108 -5.17 19.92 5.47
C THR A 108 -5.68 21.30 5.05
N ALA A 109 -5.92 21.50 3.75
CA ALA A 109 -6.46 22.75 3.21
C ALA A 109 -7.17 22.52 1.86
N GLY A 110 -7.93 23.51 1.41
CA GLY A 110 -8.52 23.52 0.06
C GLY A 110 -9.57 22.43 -0.21
N SER A 111 -10.16 21.85 0.84
CA SER A 111 -11.11 20.72 0.73
C SER A 111 -10.52 19.47 0.05
N LEU A 112 -9.20 19.34 0.03
CA LEU A 112 -8.49 18.24 -0.65
C LEU A 112 -8.38 16.98 0.21
N SER A 113 -8.74 17.02 1.50
CA SER A 113 -8.33 15.96 2.41
C SER A 113 -8.97 14.60 2.10
N VAL A 114 -10.28 14.56 1.83
CA VAL A 114 -10.95 13.31 1.39
C VAL A 114 -10.58 12.96 -0.05
N GLU A 115 -10.40 13.96 -0.93
CA GLU A 115 -10.01 13.74 -2.33
C GLU A 115 -8.64 13.07 -2.43
N GLN A 116 -7.65 13.52 -1.67
CA GLN A 116 -6.29 12.98 -1.67
C GLN A 116 -6.16 11.74 -0.78
N SER A 117 -6.55 11.83 0.48
CA SER A 117 -6.34 10.76 1.46
C SER A 117 -7.36 9.64 1.30
N GLY A 118 -8.63 9.97 1.03
CA GLY A 118 -9.68 8.99 0.82
C GLY A 118 -9.43 8.13 -0.40
N THR A 119 -9.02 8.72 -1.53
CA THR A 119 -8.69 7.93 -2.72
C THR A 119 -7.42 7.10 -2.52
N ALA A 120 -6.42 7.63 -1.79
CA ALA A 120 -5.25 6.85 -1.40
C ALA A 120 -5.61 5.64 -0.54
N LEU A 121 -6.47 5.82 0.48
CA LEU A 121 -6.92 4.75 1.35
C LEU A 121 -7.76 3.69 0.64
N ARG A 122 -8.61 4.07 -0.32
CA ARG A 122 -9.31 3.09 -1.17
C ARG A 122 -8.33 2.14 -1.86
N PHE A 123 -7.29 2.69 -2.47
CA PHE A 123 -6.32 1.87 -3.20
C PHE A 123 -5.46 1.03 -2.25
N ALA A 124 -5.00 1.61 -1.14
CA ALA A 124 -4.23 0.89 -0.14
C ALA A 124 -5.04 -0.24 0.51
N CYS A 125 -6.31 0.01 0.85
CA CYS A 125 -7.17 -1.00 1.45
C CYS A 125 -7.52 -2.11 0.44
N ALA A 126 -7.81 -1.77 -0.81
CA ALA A 126 -8.06 -2.74 -1.87
C ALA A 126 -6.87 -3.70 -2.05
N GLU A 127 -5.65 -3.15 -2.11
CA GLU A 127 -4.42 -3.94 -2.20
C GLU A 127 -4.23 -4.82 -0.97
N GLY A 128 -4.40 -4.27 0.24
CA GLY A 128 -4.29 -5.05 1.48
C GLY A 128 -5.29 -6.20 1.55
N ARG A 129 -6.52 -5.98 1.09
CA ARG A 129 -7.55 -7.02 0.99
C ARG A 129 -7.17 -8.09 -0.03
N ASP A 130 -6.70 -7.70 -1.21
CA ASP A 130 -6.30 -8.63 -2.27
C ASP A 130 -5.14 -9.54 -1.82
N MET A 131 -4.14 -8.98 -1.12
CA MET A 131 -3.06 -9.76 -0.52
C MET A 131 -3.57 -10.82 0.48
N LEU A 132 -4.51 -10.44 1.35
CA LEU A 132 -5.08 -11.36 2.34
C LEU A 132 -5.94 -12.46 1.70
N VAL A 133 -6.76 -12.10 0.71
CA VAL A 133 -7.59 -13.07 -0.04
C VAL A 133 -6.70 -14.04 -0.80
N SER A 134 -5.66 -13.54 -1.47
CA SER A 134 -4.68 -14.36 -2.19
C SER A 134 -3.94 -15.32 -1.25
N ALA A 135 -3.54 -14.85 -0.07
CA ALA A 135 -2.89 -15.69 0.94
C ALA A 135 -3.84 -16.78 1.50
N ALA A 136 -5.14 -16.48 1.61
CA ALA A 136 -6.14 -17.45 2.08
C ALA A 136 -6.51 -18.50 1.03
N ALA A 137 -6.30 -18.21 -0.25
CA ALA A 137 -6.60 -19.12 -1.36
C ALA A 137 -5.45 -20.12 -1.69
N ALA A 138 -4.24 -19.85 -1.19
CA ALA A 138 -3.04 -20.67 -1.39
C ALA A 138 -2.95 -21.87 -0.43
#